data_AF-A0A3S2AVL8-F1
#
_entry.id   AF-A0A3S2AVL8-F1
#
_cell.length_a   1.000
_cell.length_b   1.000
_cell.length_c   1.000
_cell.angle_alpha   90.00
_cell.angle_beta   90.00
_cell.angle_gamma   90.00
#
_symmetry.space_group_name_H-M   'P 1'
#
loop_
_entity.id
_entity.type
_entity.pdbx_description
1 polymer ?
#
loop_
_entity_poly.entity_id
_entity_poly.type
_entity_poly.pdbx_seq_one_letter_code
_entity_poly.pdbx_strand_id
1 'polypeptide(L)' 'ADAVQCGMCFPGMVMSLSAFVRDNPHASRPEIKAAMVGNICRCTGYERIVDAVADCLDQARKAGQPVGGIHV' A
#
# COMPACT_ATOMS: atom_id res chain seq x y z
N ALA A 1 -10.69 -2.33 -1.30
CA ALA A 1 -10.67 -3.20 -0.11
C ALA A 1 -10.73 -2.34 1.16
N ASP A 2 -11.42 -2.79 2.23
CA ASP A 2 -11.36 -2.13 3.55
C ASP A 2 -9.99 -2.38 4.22
N ALA A 3 -9.02 -1.53 3.92
CA ALA A 3 -7.65 -1.64 4.41
C ALA A 3 -7.44 -1.05 5.82
N VAL A 4 -8.45 -0.39 6.40
CA VAL A 4 -8.34 0.36 7.66
C VAL A 4 -9.47 0.00 8.62
N GLN A 5 -9.13 -0.20 9.89
CA GLN A 5 -10.08 -0.34 10.99
C GLN A 5 -9.82 0.75 12.04
N CYS A 6 -8.98 0.47 13.05
CA CYS A 6 -8.69 1.44 14.12
C CYS A 6 -7.82 2.63 13.69
N GLY A 7 -7.19 2.58 12.51
CA GLY A 7 -6.39 3.67 11.96
C GLY A 7 -4.99 3.87 12.56
N MET A 8 -4.66 3.32 13.74
CA MET A 8 -3.39 3.59 14.43
C MET A 8 -2.13 3.34 13.58
N CYS A 9 -2.10 2.23 12.84
CA CYS A 9 -0.95 1.88 11.99
C CYS A 9 -0.96 2.60 10.64
N PHE A 10 -2.06 3.25 10.26
CA PHE A 10 -2.28 3.69 8.89
C PHE A 10 -1.38 4.85 8.46
N PRO A 11 -1.06 5.86 9.30
CA PRO A 11 -0.13 6.91 8.91
C PRO A 11 1.25 6.37 8.49
N GLY A 12 1.81 5.43 9.27
CA GLY A 12 3.09 4.79 8.95
C GLY A 12 3.02 3.94 7.68
N MET A 13 1.92 3.20 7.52
CA MET A 13 1.64 2.40 6.31
C MET A 13 1.62 3.28 5.06
N VAL A 14 0.85 4.38 5.07
CA VAL A 14 0.74 5.28 3.91
C VAL A 14 2.11 5.85 3.56
N MET A 15 2.87 6.39 4.52
CA MET A 15 4.20 6.95 4.22
C MET A 15 5.16 5.92 3.63
N SER A 16 5.24 4.73 4.24
CA SER A 16 6.16 3.67 3.80
C SER A 16 5.77 3.12 2.44
N LEU A 17 4.48 2.83 2.24
CA LEU A 17 3.96 2.23 1.02
C LEU A 17 3.92 3.23 -0.13
N SER A 18 3.61 4.51 0.12
CA SER A 18 3.64 5.56 -0.92
C SER A 18 5.04 5.74 -1.51
N ALA A 19 6.08 5.75 -0.67
CA ALA A 19 7.46 5.78 -1.15
C ALA A 19 7.79 4.49 -1.93
N PHE A 20 7.42 3.33 -1.38
CA PHE A 20 7.68 2.04 -2.01
C PHE A 20 7.04 1.90 -3.40
N VAL A 21 5.75 2.21 -3.57
CA VAL A 21 5.05 2.03 -4.86
C VAL A 21 5.50 3.02 -5.93
N ARG A 22 5.93 4.22 -5.54
CA ARG A 22 6.54 5.19 -6.46
C ARG A 22 7.80 4.63 -7.10
N ASP A 23 8.63 3.99 -6.29
CA ASP A 23 9.92 3.45 -6.74
C ASP A 23 9.77 2.03 -7.35
N ASN A 24 8.67 1.33 -7.04
CA ASN A 24 8.39 -0.04 -7.47
C ASN A 24 6.98 -0.18 -8.10
N PRO A 25 6.72 0.42 -9.28
CA PRO A 25 5.40 0.40 -9.93
C PRO A 25 4.91 -1.00 -10.35
N HIS A 26 5.84 -1.95 -10.42
CA HIS A 26 5.60 -3.35 -10.81
C HIS A 26 5.71 -4.35 -9.65
N ALA A 27 5.70 -3.85 -8.41
CA ALA A 27 5.85 -4.70 -7.23
C ALA A 27 4.84 -5.85 -7.19
N SER A 28 5.33 -7.01 -6.80
CA SER A 28 4.58 -8.22 -6.50
C SER A 28 4.04 -8.22 -5.07
N ARG A 29 3.06 -9.07 -4.77
CA ARG A 29 2.50 -9.20 -3.41
C ARG A 29 3.56 -9.52 -2.34
N PRO A 30 4.55 -10.41 -2.57
CA PRO A 30 5.64 -10.63 -1.61
C PRO A 30 6.48 -9.37 -1.34
N GLU A 31 6.77 -8.57 -2.36
CA GLU A 31 7.53 -7.32 -2.19
C GLU A 31 6.71 -6.27 -1.43
N ILE A 32 5.40 -6.17 -1.70
CA ILE A 32 4.49 -5.33 -0.91
C ILE A 32 4.51 -5.73 0.57
N LYS A 33 4.44 -7.03 0.87
CA LYS A 33 4.52 -7.53 2.26
C LYS A 33 5.86 -7.19 2.91
N ALA A 34 6.96 -7.33 2.18
CA ALA A 34 8.29 -6.98 2.66
C ALA A 34 8.41 -5.48 2.97
N ALA A 35 7.80 -4.61 2.15
CA ALA A 35 7.77 -3.17 2.37
C ALA A 35 6.99 -2.75 3.63
N MET A 36 6.14 -3.64 4.16
CA MET A 36 5.38 -3.41 5.38
C MET A 36 6.14 -3.81 6.65
N VAL A 37 7.33 -4.41 6.54
CA VAL A 37 8.16 -4.74 7.71
C VAL A 37 8.46 -3.45 8.48
N GLY A 38 8.22 -3.48 9.80
CA GLY A 38 8.32 -2.30 10.66
C GLY A 38 7.00 -1.51 10.82
N ASN A 39 5.98 -1.77 9.99
CA ASN A 39 4.64 -1.20 10.13
C ASN A 39 3.68 -2.25 10.70
N ILE A 40 3.54 -2.27 12.02
CA ILE A 40 2.75 -3.30 12.72
C ILE A 40 1.26 -2.95 12.67
N CYS A 41 0.44 -3.88 12.18
CA CYS A 41 -1.02 -3.77 12.20
C CYS A 41 -1.63 -4.86 13.07
N ARG A 42 -2.45 -4.45 14.06
CA ARG A 42 -3.16 -5.40 14.93
C ARG A 42 -4.54 -5.81 14.42
N CYS A 43 -5.18 -4.95 13.65
CA CYS A 43 -6.62 -5.06 13.37
C CYS A 43 -6.92 -5.81 12.06
N THR A 44 -6.12 -5.62 11.01
CA THR A 44 -6.45 -6.14 9.66
C THR A 44 -5.74 -7.44 9.30
N GLY A 45 -4.67 -7.81 10.03
CA GLY A 45 -3.85 -8.97 9.67
C GLY A 45 -3.12 -8.83 8.33
N TYR A 46 -2.90 -7.59 7.85
CA TYR A 46 -2.12 -7.21 6.67
C TYR A 46 -2.73 -7.51 5.29
N GLU A 47 -3.42 -8.63 5.07
CA GLU A 47 -3.84 -9.02 3.71
C GLU A 47 -4.71 -7.98 3.01
N ARG A 48 -5.64 -7.34 3.74
CA ARG A 48 -6.48 -6.28 3.16
C ARG A 48 -5.70 -5.03 2.75
N ILE A 49 -4.56 -4.78 3.38
CA ILE A 49 -3.64 -3.69 3.00
C ILE A 49 -2.86 -4.11 1.74
N VAL A 50 -2.39 -5.36 1.68
CA VAL A 50 -1.72 -5.91 0.49
C VAL A 50 -2.65 -5.88 -0.73
N ASP A 51 -3.92 -6.25 -0.56
CA ASP A 51 -4.94 -6.17 -1.60
C ASP A 51 -5.12 -4.73 -2.09
N ALA A 52 -5.26 -3.77 -1.17
CA ALA A 52 -5.43 -2.36 -1.53
C ALA A 52 -4.23 -1.77 -2.27
N VAL A 53 -3.00 -2.16 -1.91
CA VAL A 53 -1.78 -1.72 -2.60
C VAL A 53 -1.70 -2.35 -3.99
N ALA A 54 -1.99 -3.65 -4.13
CA ALA A 54 -2.02 -4.31 -5.43
C ALA A 54 -3.07 -3.68 -6.36
N ASP A 55 -4.27 -3.42 -5.85
CA ASP A 55 -5.33 -2.71 -6.57
C ASP A 55 -4.86 -1.30 -7.01
N CYS A 56 -4.18 -0.57 -6.12
CA CYS A 56 -3.62 0.76 -6.43
C CYS A 56 -2.61 0.73 -7.58
N LEU A 57 -1.67 -0.22 -7.55
CA LEU A 57 -0.69 -0.41 -8.63
C LEU A 57 -1.38 -0.75 -9.96
N ASP A 58 -2.38 -1.62 -9.93
CA ASP A 58 -3.15 -2.01 -11.12
C ASP A 58 -3.97 -0.85 -11.68
N GLN A 59 -4.57 -0.01 -10.83
CA GLN A 59 -5.28 1.19 -11.27
C GLN A 59 -4.33 2.22 -11.89
N ALA A 60 -3.18 2.48 -11.28
CA ALA A 60 -2.20 3.41 -11.83
C ALA A 60 -1.71 2.98 -13.22
N ARG A 61 -1.48 1.67 -13.42
CA ARG A 61 -1.13 1.10 -14.73
C ARG A 61 -2.24 1.31 -15.77
N LYS A 62 -3.50 1.02 -15.40
CA LYS A 62 -4.65 1.21 -16.30
C LYS A 62 -4.88 2.67 -16.67
N ALA A 63 -4.65 3.58 -15.74
CA ALA A 63 -4.81 5.02 -15.94
C ALA A 63 -3.61 5.69 -16.64
N GLY A 64 -2.48 4.99 -16.82
CA GLY A 64 -1.24 5.60 -17.30
C GLY A 64 -0.70 6.68 -16.37
N GLN A 65 -1.03 6.61 -15.08
CA GLN A 65 -0.78 7.66 -14.10
C GLN A 65 0.38 7.27 -13.17
N PRO A 66 1.27 8.21 -12.79
CA PRO A 66 2.36 7.90 -11.87
C PRO A 66 1.83 7.47 -10.50
N VAL A 67 2.42 6.39 -9.96
CA VAL A 67 2.13 5.87 -8.63
C VAL A 67 2.76 6.76 -7.56
N GLY A 68 2.01 7.05 -6.49
CA GLY A 68 2.50 7.79 -5.32
C GLY A 68 2.05 9.25 -5.21
N GLY A 69 1.10 9.71 -6.02
CA GLY A 69 0.42 10.98 -5.79
C GLY A 69 -0.51 10.90 -4.58
N ILE A 70 -0.23 11.66 -3.52
CA ILE A 70 -1.20 11.86 -2.43
C ILE A 70 -2.23 12.85 -2.97
N HIS A 71 -3.40 12.34 -3.35
CA HIS A 71 -4.58 13.14 -3.62
C HIS A 71 -5.26 13.43 -2.29
N VAL A 72 -4.89 14.55 -1.65
CA VAL A 72 -5.66 15.09 -0.53
C VAL A 72 -6.95 15.74 -1.01
#